data_AF-A0A7J9QUP2-F1
#
_entry.id   AF-A0A7J9QUP2-F1
#
_cell.length_a   1.000
_cell.length_b   1.000
_cell.length_c   1.000
_cell.angle_alpha   90.00
_cell.angle_beta   90.00
_cell.angle_gamma   90.00
#
_symmetry.space_group_name_H-M   'P 1'
#
loop_
_entity.id
_entity.type
_entity.pdbx_description
1 polymer ?
#
loop_
_entity_poly.entity_id
_entity_poly.type
_entity_poly.pdbx_seq_one_letter_code
_entity_poly.pdbx_strand_id
1 'polypeptide(L)'
;MQVILRQIEDVIIRRAEPSDLIPVMEINLKTLPEHYSDYFYESLLAEIPEAFIVAEISGKHVGYVMCKTEYGFSNFKRLGFVKKGHVVS
;
A
#
# COMPACT_ATOMS: atom_id res chain seq x y z
N MET A 1 -15.72 -6.13 -6.24
CA MET A 1 -15.54 -7.59 -6.05
C MET A 1 -14.16 -7.76 -5.48
N GLN A 2 -14.05 -8.03 -4.19
CA GLN A 2 -12.76 -8.16 -3.51
C GLN A 2 -11.97 -9.31 -4.13
N VAL A 3 -10.77 -9.02 -4.61
CA VAL A 3 -9.86 -10.02 -5.14
C VAL A 3 -8.95 -10.45 -3.99
N ILE A 4 -9.26 -11.60 -3.39
CA ILE A 4 -8.34 -12.29 -2.47
C ILE A 4 -7.13 -12.72 -3.29
N LEU A 5 -5.95 -12.22 -2.91
CA LEU A 5 -4.69 -12.54 -3.56
C LEU A 5 -4.08 -13.83 -2.98
N ARG A 6 -4.27 -14.03 -1.67
CA ARG A 6 -3.76 -15.21 -0.95
C ARG A 6 -4.49 -15.40 0.39
N GLN A 7 -4.58 -16.64 0.85
CA GLN A 7 -4.92 -16.97 2.22
C GLN A 7 -3.80 -17.79 2.85
N ILE A 8 -3.43 -17.46 4.08
CA ILE A 8 -2.40 -18.17 4.87
C ILE A 8 -3.00 -18.39 6.25
N GLU A 9 -3.36 -19.63 6.57
CA GLU A 9 -4.12 -19.95 7.79
C GLU A 9 -5.41 -19.10 7.87
N ASP A 10 -5.52 -18.27 8.90
CA ASP A 10 -6.62 -17.32 9.14
C ASP A 10 -6.38 -15.93 8.54
N VAL A 11 -5.21 -15.68 7.95
CA VAL A 11 -4.85 -14.42 7.30
C VAL A 11 -5.34 -14.38 5.86
N ILE A 12 -6.15 -13.38 5.55
CA ILE A 12 -6.61 -13.06 4.19
C ILE A 12 -5.80 -11.87 3.68
N ILE A 13 -5.10 -12.07 2.56
CA ILE A 13 -4.37 -11.03 1.85
C ILE A 13 -5.16 -10.68 0.60
N ARG A 14 -5.52 -9.40 0.46
CA ARG A 14 -6.35 -8.91 -0.65
C ARG A 14 -5.95 -7.50 -1.06
N ARG A 15 -6.39 -7.09 -2.25
CA ARG A 15 -6.30 -5.67 -2.65
C ARG A 15 -7.11 -4.81 -1.69
N ALA A 16 -6.58 -3.62 -1.42
CA ALA A 16 -7.29 -2.61 -0.66
C ALA A 16 -8.50 -2.07 -1.45
N GLU A 17 -9.53 -1.67 -0.72
CA GLU A 17 -10.70 -0.94 -1.19
C GLU A 17 -10.84 0.36 -0.38
N PRO A 18 -11.64 1.35 -0.83
CA PRO A 18 -11.75 2.64 -0.13
C PRO A 18 -12.15 2.53 1.35
N SER A 19 -12.93 1.50 1.71
CA SER A 19 -13.31 1.22 3.10
C SER A 19 -12.15 0.83 4.01
N ASP A 20 -11.00 0.45 3.44
CA ASP A 20 -9.82 0.01 4.20
C ASP A 20 -8.92 1.17 4.65
N LEU A 21 -9.12 2.37 4.10
CA LEU A 21 -8.21 3.50 4.33
C LEU A 21 -8.14 3.91 5.79
N ILE A 22 -9.29 4.01 6.48
CA ILE A 22 -9.32 4.37 7.90
C ILE A 22 -8.55 3.33 8.75
N PRO A 23 -8.84 2.01 8.65
CA PRO A 23 -8.04 0.99 9.35
C PRO A 23 -6.54 1.05 9.03
N VAL A 24 -6.16 1.30 7.77
CA VAL A 24 -4.75 1.42 7.38
C VAL A 24 -4.08 2.63 8.05
N MET A 25 -4.74 3.79 8.03
CA MET A 25 -4.24 5.01 8.68
C MET A 25 -4.08 4.81 10.19
N GLU A 26 -5.01 4.10 10.84
CA GLU A 26 -4.87 3.75 12.25
C GLU A 26 -3.67 2.86 12.54
N ILE A 27 -3.37 1.88 11.67
CA ILE A 27 -2.18 1.04 11.80
C ILE A 27 -0.93 1.89 11.60
N ASN A 28 -0.87 2.73 10.55
CA ASN A 28 0.27 3.61 10.28
C ASN A 28 0.59 4.50 11.48
N LEU A 29 -0.41 5.24 12.00
CA LEU A 29 -0.26 6.14 13.14
C LEU A 29 0.28 5.45 14.40
N LYS A 30 -0.03 4.16 14.60
CA LYS A 30 0.44 3.38 15.75
C LYS A 30 1.84 2.78 15.56
N THR A 31 2.32 2.65 14.33
CA THR A 31 3.50 1.84 14.01
C THR A 31 4.65 2.63 13.41
N LEU A 32 4.38 3.80 12.84
CA LEU A 32 5.37 4.60 12.12
C LEU A 32 5.36 6.07 12.58
N PRO A 33 6.53 6.73 12.62
CA PRO A 33 6.64 8.16 12.88
C PRO A 33 6.25 9.02 11.67
N GLU A 34 6.23 8.46 10.46
CA GLU A 34 5.79 9.13 9.25
C GLU A 34 4.27 9.34 9.27
N HIS A 35 3.81 10.55 8.99
CA HIS A 35 2.39 10.88 8.94
C HIS A 35 2.04 11.44 7.57
N TYR A 36 0.94 10.94 7.00
CA TYR A 36 0.44 11.32 5.69
C TYR A 36 -0.97 11.88 5.79
N SER A 37 -1.34 12.75 4.84
CA SER A 37 -2.72 13.22 4.72
C SER A 37 -3.63 12.11 4.18
N ASP A 38 -4.92 12.19 4.48
CA ASP A 38 -5.96 11.28 3.97
C ASP A 38 -5.91 11.21 2.44
N TYR A 39 -5.77 12.37 1.79
CA TYR A 39 -5.63 12.50 0.34
C TYR A 39 -4.45 11.69 -0.22
N PHE A 40 -3.35 11.55 0.54
CA PHE A 40 -2.20 10.78 0.08
C PHE A 40 -2.57 9.30 -0.07
N TYR A 41 -3.23 8.70 0.92
CA TYR A 41 -3.68 7.31 0.84
C TYR A 41 -4.71 7.11 -0.28
N GLU A 42 -5.67 8.02 -0.42
CA GLU A 42 -6.65 8.00 -1.51
C GLU A 42 -5.97 8.04 -2.88
N SER A 43 -4.94 8.89 -3.03
CA SER A 43 -4.20 9.03 -4.28
C SER A 43 -3.45 7.75 -4.65
N LEU A 44 -2.84 7.06 -3.68
CA LEU A 44 -2.17 5.78 -3.90
C LEU A 44 -3.13 4.69 -4.34
N LEU A 45 -4.28 4.60 -3.66
CA LEU A 45 -5.33 3.63 -4.00
C LEU A 45 -5.91 3.89 -5.39
N ALA A 46 -6.05 5.16 -5.79
CA ALA A 46 -6.56 5.54 -7.10
C ALA A 46 -5.54 5.32 -8.24
N GLU A 47 -4.24 5.55 -7.98
CA GLU A 47 -3.21 5.48 -9.02
C GLU A 47 -2.83 4.03 -9.36
N ILE A 48 -2.55 3.19 -8.35
CA ILE A 48 -2.08 1.80 -8.54
C ILE A 48 -2.76 0.87 -7.51
N PRO A 49 -4.08 0.64 -7.63
CA PRO A 49 -4.83 -0.17 -6.66
C PRO A 49 -4.29 -1.59 -6.51
N GLU A 50 -3.66 -2.15 -7.54
CA GLU A 50 -3.06 -3.49 -7.50
C GLU A 50 -1.83 -3.57 -6.59
N ALA A 51 -1.20 -2.43 -6.29
CA ALA A 51 -0.01 -2.34 -5.45
C ALA A 51 -0.32 -1.84 -4.02
N PHE A 52 -1.61 -1.69 -3.70
CA PHE A 52 -2.11 -1.44 -2.35
C PHE A 52 -2.81 -2.70 -1.85
N ILE A 53 -2.19 -3.36 -0.87
CA ILE A 53 -2.62 -4.65 -0.34
C ILE A 53 -2.82 -4.54 1.16
N VAL A 54 -3.89 -5.16 1.65
CA VAL A 54 -4.18 -5.30 3.09
C VAL A 54 -4.15 -6.76 3.50
N ALA A 55 -3.85 -6.98 4.78
CA ALA A 55 -3.95 -8.27 5.44
C ALA A 55 -4.98 -8.18 6.57
N GLU A 56 -5.89 -9.15 6.62
CA GLU A 56 -6.96 -9.23 7.61
C GLU A 56 -6.98 -10.59 8.31
N ILE A 57 -7.33 -10.59 9.59
CA ILE A 57 -7.66 -11.79 10.37
C ILE A 57 -9.06 -11.59 10.97
N SER A 58 -9.99 -12.49 10.67
CA SER A 58 -11.39 -12.42 11.16
C SER A 58 -12.05 -11.04 10.96
N GLY A 59 -11.79 -10.39 9.82
CA GLY A 59 -12.34 -9.07 9.48
C GLY A 59 -11.64 -7.88 10.15
N LYS A 60 -10.54 -8.08 10.85
CA LYS A 60 -9.69 -7.02 11.42
C LYS A 60 -8.43 -6.85 10.59
N HIS A 61 -8.11 -5.62 10.18
CA HIS A 61 -6.84 -5.29 9.52
C HIS A 61 -5.68 -5.50 10.49
N VAL A 62 -4.70 -6.29 10.06
CA VAL A 62 -3.49 -6.63 10.83
C VAL A 62 -2.21 -6.16 10.15
N GLY A 63 -2.30 -5.71 8.90
CA GLY A 63 -1.17 -5.16 8.16
C GLY A 63 -1.58 -4.64 6.80
N TYR A 64 -0.68 -3.89 6.18
CA TYR A 64 -0.85 -3.37 4.84
C TYR A 64 0.51 -3.16 4.18
N VAL A 65 0.51 -3.06 2.85
CA VAL A 65 1.62 -2.51 2.08
C VAL A 65 1.03 -1.62 1.00
N MET A 66 1.61 -0.44 0.85
CA MET A 66 1.24 0.52 -0.19
C MET A 66 2.48 0.89 -0.99
N CYS A 67 2.36 0.84 -2.31
CA CYS A 67 3.43 1.22 -3.22
C CYS A 67 2.97 2.37 -4.10
N LYS A 68 3.92 3.20 -4.51
CA LYS A 68 3.75 4.18 -5.58
C LYS A 68 4.79 4.01 -6.66
N THR A 69 4.59 4.73 -7.75
CA THR A 69 5.62 4.89 -8.77
C THR A 69 6.20 6.29 -8.76
N GLU A 70 7.52 6.38 -8.85
CA GLU A 70 8.21 7.67 -8.84
C GLU A 70 9.23 7.74 -9.96
N TYR A 71 9.44 8.95 -10.48
CA TYR A 71 10.54 9.21 -11.41
C TYR A 71 11.82 9.48 -10.63
N GLY A 72 12.93 8.90 -11.09
CA GLY A 72 14.24 9.14 -10.51
C GLY A 72 15.37 8.69 -11.41
N PHE A 73 16.60 8.79 -10.93
CA PHE A 73 17.79 8.38 -11.67
C PHE A 73 17.99 6.87 -11.65
N SER A 74 18.38 6.28 -12.78
CA SER A 74 18.66 4.85 -12.89
C SER A 74 19.85 4.44 -12.04
N ASN A 75 19.70 3.33 -11.33
CA ASN A 75 20.80 2.69 -10.61
C ASN A 75 21.65 1.78 -11.55
N PHE A 76 21.17 1.51 -12.76
CA PHE A 76 21.81 0.59 -13.72
C PHE A 76 22.47 1.31 -14.90
N LYS A 77 22.01 2.53 -15.24
CA LYS A 77 22.54 3.35 -16.35
C LYS A 77 22.98 4.72 -15.83
N ARG A 78 24.19 5.15 -16.18
CA ARG A 78 24.64 6.53 -15.90
C ARG A 78 23.76 7.52 -16.66
N LEU A 79 23.18 8.51 -15.97
CA LEU A 79 22.34 9.60 -16.52
C LEU A 79 21.00 9.19 -17.17
N GLY A 80 20.39 8.06 -16.77
CA GLY A 80 19.04 7.69 -17.24
C GLY A 80 17.93 8.08 -16.28
N PHE A 81 16.90 8.80 -16.73
CA PHE A 81 15.64 8.95 -16.00
C PHE A 81 14.79 7.68 -16.17
N VAL A 82 14.28 7.14 -15.06
CA VAL A 82 13.46 5.91 -15.05
C VAL A 82 12.29 6.05 -14.09
N LYS A 83 11.25 5.25 -14.30
CA LYS A 83 10.16 5.03 -13.35
C LYS A 83 10.56 3.91 -12.39
N LYS A 84 10.48 4.16 -11.09
CA LYS A 84 10.81 3.21 -10.01
C LYS A 84 9.56 2.88 -9.21
N GLY A 85 9.47 1.65 -8.70
CA GLY A 85 8.54 1.32 -7.64
C GLY A 85 9.11 1.75 -6.29
N HIS A 86 8.26 2.32 -5.44
CA HIS A 86 8.61 2.75 -4.10
C HIS A 86 7.57 2.18 -3.13
N VAL A 87 8.00 1.32 -2.21
CA VAL A 87 7.20 0.89 -1.07
C VAL A 87 7.15 2.04 -0.08
N VAL A 88 5.98 2.62 0.12
CA VAL A 88 5.83 3.73 1.07
C VAL A 88 5.76 3.13 2.47
N SER A 89 6.54 3.69 3.41
CA SER A 89 6.44 3.39 4.84
C SER A 89 5.46 4.37 5.45
#